data_AF-A0A2T5EJJ3-F1
#
_entry.id   AF-A0A2T5EJJ3-F1
#
_cell.length_a   1.000
_cell.length_b   1.000
_cell.length_c   1.000
_cell.angle_alpha   90.00
_cell.angle_beta   90.00
_cell.angle_gamma   90.00
#
_symmetry.space_group_name_H-M   'P 1'
#
loop_
_entity.id
_entity.type
_entity.pdbx_description
1 polymer ?
#
loop_
_entity_poly.entity_id
_entity_poly.type
_entity_poly.pdbx_seq_one_letter_code
_entity_poly.pdbx_strand_id
1 'polypeptide(L)'
;MKPVKIPRRIDEPPHMLLWSADELAPMLLGLVIGVMMGKALIFFLIGLAVTNLYRRFRDNHPDGYMLHMLYWGGFIATKAKSLKNPFIRRYFP
;
A
#
# COMPACT_ATOMS: atom_id res chain seq x y z
N MET A 1 8.13 -11.82 -36.74
CA MET A 1 7.38 -12.06 -35.48
C MET A 1 6.34 -10.96 -35.32
N LYS A 2 5.09 -11.29 -34.94
CA LYS A 2 4.07 -10.27 -34.69
C LYS A 2 4.37 -9.58 -33.34
N PRO A 3 4.35 -8.24 -33.24
CA PRO A 3 4.59 -7.57 -31.98
C PRO A 3 3.47 -7.90 -30.99
N VAL A 4 3.84 -8.43 -29.82
CA VAL A 4 2.91 -8.70 -28.71
C VAL A 4 2.89 -7.48 -27.81
N LYS A 5 1.70 -6.96 -27.52
CA LYS A 5 1.53 -5.81 -26.64
C LYS A 5 1.62 -6.29 -25.19
N ILE A 6 2.74 -6.01 -24.53
CA ILE A 6 2.92 -6.32 -23.11
C ILE A 6 2.25 -5.21 -22.29
N PRO A 7 1.28 -5.53 -21.42
CA PRO A 7 0.67 -4.55 -20.53
C PRO A 7 1.70 -4.05 -19.52
N ARG A 8 1.79 -2.73 -19.34
CA ARG A 8 2.80 -2.11 -18.46
C ARG A 8 2.37 -1.95 -17.00
N ARG A 9 1.08 -2.06 -16.70
CA ARG A 9 0.47 -1.71 -15.40
C ARG A 9 -0.34 -2.85 -14.79
N ILE A 10 0.06 -4.10 -15.03
CA ILE A 10 -0.68 -5.25 -14.52
C ILE A 10 -0.50 -5.44 -13.01
N ASP A 11 0.64 -4.98 -12.47
CA ASP A 11 1.00 -5.08 -11.06
C ASP A 11 0.61 -3.83 -10.25
N GLU A 12 0.17 -2.76 -10.92
CA GLU A 12 -0.25 -1.53 -10.27
C GLU A 12 -1.69 -1.66 -9.72
N PRO A 13 -1.99 -1.06 -8.55
CA PRO A 13 -3.34 -1.07 -8.02
C PRO A 13 -4.34 -0.39 -8.97
N PRO A 14 -5.61 -0.81 -8.97
CA PRO A 14 -6.61 -0.20 -9.82
C PRO A 14 -6.79 1.28 -9.47
N HIS A 15 -6.85 2.12 -10.50
CA HIS A 15 -7.05 3.54 -10.35
C HIS A 15 -8.52 3.89 -10.55
N MET A 16 -9.06 4.68 -9.63
CA MET A 16 -10.39 5.27 -9.71
C MET A 16 -10.22 6.78 -9.94
N LEU A 17 -10.61 7.24 -11.14
CA LEU A 17 -10.40 8.62 -11.59
C LEU A 17 -8.90 9.00 -11.54
N LEU A 18 -8.52 9.87 -10.60
CA LEU A 18 -7.16 10.37 -10.42
C LEU A 18 -6.43 9.69 -9.24
N TRP A 19 -7.11 8.82 -8.50
CA TRP A 19 -6.59 8.21 -7.28
C TRP A 19 -6.48 6.70 -7.41
N SER A 20 -5.41 6.15 -6.87
CA SER A 20 -5.26 4.70 -6.77
C SER A 20 -6.09 4.16 -5.59
N ALA A 21 -6.58 2.92 -5.68
CA ALA A 21 -7.48 2.35 -4.67
C ALA A 21 -6.85 2.30 -3.27
N ASP A 22 -5.53 2.11 -3.18
CA ASP A 22 -4.75 2.17 -1.95
C ASP A 22 -4.73 3.56 -1.31
N GLU A 23 -4.76 4.64 -2.11
CA GLU A 23 -4.88 6.01 -1.59
C GLU A 23 -6.28 6.32 -1.09
N LEU A 24 -7.31 5.75 -1.68
CA LEU A 24 -8.69 6.00 -1.26
C LEU A 24 -9.03 5.30 0.06
N ALA A 25 -8.30 4.25 0.41
CA ALA A 25 -8.59 3.43 1.58
C ALA A 25 -8.63 4.23 2.90
N PRO A 26 -7.63 5.09 3.26
CA PRO A 26 -7.66 5.84 4.52
C PRO A 26 -8.81 6.86 4.58
N MET A 27 -9.11 7.51 3.46
CA MET A 27 -10.22 8.46 3.36
C MET A 27 -11.58 7.77 3.56
N LEU A 28 -11.81 6.64 2.87
CA LEU A 28 -13.05 5.88 2.98
C LEU A 28 -13.22 5.23 4.36
N LEU A 29 -12.14 4.67 4.93
CA LEU A 29 -12.16 4.13 6.30
C LEU A 29 -12.47 5.23 7.31
N GLY A 30 -11.84 6.40 7.18
CA GLY A 30 -12.16 7.57 7.99
C GLY A 30 -13.63 7.96 7.90
N LEU A 31 -14.19 7.99 6.69
CA LEU A 31 -15.62 8.27 6.49
C LEU A 31 -16.52 7.25 7.20
N VAL A 32 -16.27 5.95 7.02
CA VAL A 32 -17.07 4.88 7.64
C VAL A 32 -17.03 5.00 9.16
N ILE A 33 -15.83 5.17 9.75
CA ILE A 33 -15.67 5.36 11.20
C ILE A 33 -16.36 6.64 11.66
N GLY A 34 -16.24 7.72 10.89
CA GLY A 34 -16.88 9.00 11.16
C GLY A 34 -18.40 8.93 11.18
N VAL A 35 -19.00 8.18 10.26
CA VAL A 35 -20.45 7.94 10.21
C VAL A 35 -20.88 7.15 11.44
N MET A 36 -20.13 6.11 11.84
CA MET A 36 -20.42 5.34 13.06
C MET A 36 -20.38 6.20 14.34
N MET A 37 -19.48 7.19 14.39
CA MET A 37 -19.33 8.09 15.54
C MET A 37 -20.20 9.36 15.46
N GLY A 38 -21.03 9.51 14.42
CA GLY A 38 -21.85 10.71 14.21
C GLY A 38 -21.07 11.98 13.87
N LYS A 39 -19.77 11.86 13.54
CA LYS A 39 -18.88 12.99 13.18
C LYS A 39 -18.21 12.75 11.82
N ALA A 40 -19.01 12.43 10.80
CA ALA A 40 -18.54 12.06 9.46
C ALA A 40 -17.56 13.08 8.86
N LEU A 41 -17.87 14.39 8.93
CA LEU A 41 -17.04 15.43 8.32
C LEU A 41 -15.64 15.52 8.95
N ILE A 42 -15.54 15.43 10.28
CA ILE A 42 -14.25 15.54 10.99
C ILE A 42 -13.35 14.35 10.63
N PHE A 43 -13.88 13.13 10.72
CA PHE A 43 -13.11 11.94 10.39
C PHE A 43 -12.80 11.81 8.90
N PHE A 44 -13.68 12.33 8.04
CA PHE A 44 -13.38 12.43 6.60
C PHE A 44 -12.18 13.36 6.35
N LEU A 45 -12.14 14.54 6.96
CA LEU A 45 -11.01 15.46 6.84
C LEU A 45 -9.71 14.85 7.39
N ILE A 46 -9.79 14.13 8.50
CA ILE A 46 -8.65 13.39 9.05
C ILE A 46 -8.18 12.31 8.06
N GLY A 47 -9.11 11.50 7.52
CA GLY A 47 -8.80 10.48 6.51
C GLY A 47 -8.17 11.07 5.25
N LEU A 48 -8.61 12.26 4.83
CA LEU A 48 -8.06 12.99 3.69
C LEU A 48 -6.64 13.51 3.99
N ALA A 49 -6.40 14.04 5.19
CA ALA A 49 -5.06 14.44 5.63
C ALA A 49 -4.08 13.24 5.67
N VAL A 50 -4.53 12.10 6.21
CA VAL A 50 -3.74 10.85 6.21
C VAL A 50 -3.46 10.37 4.80
N THR A 51 -4.45 10.44 3.90
CA THR A 51 -4.29 10.08 2.48
C THR A 51 -3.23 10.93 1.80
N ASN A 52 -3.24 12.25 2.02
CA ASN A 52 -2.23 13.14 1.46
C ASN A 52 -0.82 12.87 2.01
N LEU A 53 -0.71 12.53 3.31
CA LEU A 53 0.57 12.16 3.90
C LEU A 53 1.07 10.83 3.34
N TYR A 54 0.20 9.84 3.19
CA TYR A 54 0.52 8.56 2.57
C TYR A 54 0.96 8.71 1.12
N ARG A 55 0.22 9.50 0.32
CA ARG A 55 0.59 9.82 -1.07
C ARG A 55 1.97 10.45 -1.14
N ARG A 56 2.22 11.48 -0.32
CA ARG A 56 3.55 12.12 -0.24
C ARG A 56 4.63 11.13 0.15
N PHE A 57 4.38 10.23 1.09
CA PHE A 57 5.36 9.21 1.45
C PHE A 57 5.62 8.24 0.30
N ARG A 58 4.56 7.72 -0.34
CA ARG A 58 4.68 6.77 -1.45
C ARG A 58 5.40 7.38 -2.65
N ASP A 59 5.04 8.59 -3.07
CA ASP A 59 5.62 9.24 -4.26
C ASP A 59 7.12 9.56 -4.09
N ASN A 60 7.62 9.63 -2.85
CA ASN A 60 9.04 9.82 -2.55
C ASN A 60 9.85 8.51 -2.49
N HIS A 61 9.20 7.35 -2.57
CA HIS A 61 9.83 6.05 -2.42
C HIS A 61 9.51 5.13 -3.60
N PRO A 62 10.39 4.15 -3.91
CA PRO A 62 10.10 3.16 -4.94
C PRO A 62 8.92 2.28 -4.56
N ASP A 63 8.26 1.70 -5.58
CA ASP A 63 7.15 0.78 -5.39
C ASP A 63 7.51 -0.36 -4.43
N GLY A 64 6.60 -0.68 -3.51
CA GLY A 64 6.79 -1.73 -2.52
C GLY A 64 7.75 -1.38 -1.38
N TYR A 65 8.27 -0.16 -1.28
CA TYR A 65 9.17 0.26 -0.19
C TYR A 65 8.59 -0.01 1.21
N MET A 66 7.32 0.34 1.43
CA MET A 66 6.64 0.10 2.70
C MET A 66 6.52 -1.40 3.01
N LEU A 67 6.24 -2.22 2.00
CA LEU A 67 6.19 -3.67 2.12
C LEU A 67 7.57 -4.24 2.49
N HIS A 68 8.65 -3.66 1.93
CA HIS A 68 10.02 -4.04 2.26
C HIS A 68 10.41 -3.63 3.69
N MET A 69 9.99 -2.44 4.15
CA MET A 69 10.17 -2.03 5.55
C MET A 69 9.45 -2.99 6.51
N LEU A 70 8.20 -3.36 6.21
CA LEU A 70 7.43 -4.32 7.01
C LEU A 70 8.07 -5.72 7.00
N TYR A 71 8.62 -6.13 5.86
CA TYR A 71 9.40 -7.36 5.75
C TYR A 71 10.59 -7.33 6.71
N TRP A 72 11.44 -6.30 6.67
CA TRP A 72 12.57 -6.19 7.59
C TRP A 72 12.16 -6.04 9.06
N GLY A 73 11.00 -5.44 9.33
CA GLY A 73 10.39 -5.37 10.66
C GLY A 73 9.83 -6.70 11.18
N GLY A 74 9.76 -7.74 10.34
CA GLY A 74 9.22 -9.05 10.71
C GLY A 74 7.68 -9.13 10.75
N PHE A 75 6.98 -8.09 10.26
CA PHE A 75 5.51 -8.06 10.23
C PHE A 75 4.92 -8.88 9.08
N ILE A 76 5.73 -9.31 8.12
CA ILE A 76 5.29 -10.13 7.00
C ILE A 76 5.59 -11.59 7.31
N ALA A 77 4.55 -12.32 7.72
CA ALA A 77 4.56 -13.77 7.83
C ALA A 77 4.06 -14.37 6.51
N THR A 78 4.93 -15.03 5.76
CA THR A 78 4.56 -15.77 4.56
C THR A 78 5.06 -17.20 4.60
N LYS A 79 4.35 -18.09 3.91
CA LYS A 79 4.72 -19.50 3.74
C LYS A 79 5.55 -19.73 2.46
N ALA A 80 5.82 -18.68 1.70
CA ALA A 80 6.58 -18.76 0.46
C ALA A 80 8.04 -19.15 0.75
N LYS A 81 8.53 -20.22 0.10
CA LYS A 81 9.92 -20.71 0.26
C LYS A 81 10.96 -19.70 -0.23
N SER A 82 10.60 -18.85 -1.18
CA SER A 82 11.46 -17.80 -1.73
C SER A 82 11.63 -16.60 -0.79
N LEU A 83 10.68 -16.38 0.11
CA LEU A 83 10.65 -15.23 1.00
C LEU A 83 11.17 -15.67 2.36
N LYS A 84 12.49 -15.57 2.50
CA LYS A 84 13.21 -16.05 3.67
C LYS A 84 12.93 -15.19 4.89
N ASN A 85 13.18 -15.70 6.08
CA ASN A 85 13.01 -14.91 7.29
C ASN A 85 14.05 -13.75 7.32
N PRO A 86 13.64 -12.49 7.50
CA PRO A 86 14.52 -11.30 7.50
C PRO A 86 15.60 -11.35 8.59
N PHE A 87 15.37 -12.09 9.68
CA PHE A 87 16.31 -12.20 10.79
C PHE A 87 17.43 -13.23 10.54
N ILE A 88 17.30 -14.07 9.50
CA ILE A 88 18.35 -15.03 9.13
C ILE A 88 19.41 -14.32 8.28
N ARG A 89 20.56 -14.01 8.90
CA ARG A 89 21.65 -13.28 8.23
C ARG A 89 22.75 -14.16 7.63
N ARG A 90 22.73 -15.47 7.88
CA ARG A 90 23.73 -16.42 7.36
C ARG A 90 23.03 -17.67 6.84
N TYR A 91 23.47 -18.14 5.68
CA TYR A 91 23.08 -19.43 5.11
C TYR A 91 24.35 -20.27 5.02
N PHE A 92 24.28 -21.51 5.54
CA PHE A 92 25.33 -22.50 5.35
C PHE A 92 25.02 -23.33 4.10
N PRO A 93 26.04 -23.74 3.33
CA PRO A 93 25.89 -24.60 2.16
C PRO A 93 25.41 -26.01 2.54
#